data_AF-A0A975DUW6-F1
#
_entry.id   AF-A0A975DUW6-F1
#
_cell.length_a   1.000
_cell.length_b   1.000
_cell.length_c   1.000
_cell.angle_alpha   90.00
_cell.angle_beta   90.00
_cell.angle_gamma   90.00
#
_symmetry.space_group_name_H-M   'P 1'
#
loop_
_entity.id
_entity.type
_entity.pdbx_description
1 polymer ?
#
loop_
_entity_poly.entity_id
_entity_poly.type
_entity_poly.pdbx_seq_one_letter_code
_entity_poly.pdbx_strand_id
1 'polypeptide(L)' 'MIGGLALGAAAAAAANSSSAPVRSSNDWIAYCSSKYRSFDPSTGTYLGYDGKRHPCS' A
#
# COMPACT_ATOMS: atom_id res chain seq x y z
N MET A 1 -41.10 21.86 -20.76
CA MET A 1 -41.16 20.71 -19.84
C MET A 1 -39.81 20.02 -19.89
N ILE A 2 -38.94 20.49 -19.00
CA ILE A 2 -37.56 20.05 -18.79
C ILE A 2 -37.67 18.87 -17.83
N GLY A 3 -37.21 17.67 -18.20
CA GLY A 3 -37.38 16.48 -17.37
C GLY A 3 -36.27 15.47 -17.60
N GLY A 4 -35.59 15.08 -16.52
CA GLY A 4 -34.71 13.91 -16.47
C GLY A 4 -33.34 14.16 -15.85
N LEU A 5 -33.26 14.29 -14.52
CA LEU A 5 -32.02 14.06 -13.78
C LEU A 5 -31.75 12.55 -13.77
N ALA A 6 -30.85 12.09 -14.64
CA ALA A 6 -30.26 10.76 -14.53
C ALA A 6 -29.22 10.78 -13.39
N LEU A 7 -29.70 10.57 -12.16
CA LEU A 7 -28.88 10.19 -11.01
C LEU A 7 -28.45 8.74 -11.18
N GLY A 8 -27.34 8.53 -11.90
CA GLY A 8 -26.69 7.22 -12.04
C GLY A 8 -25.22 7.32 -11.66
N ALA A 9 -24.94 7.48 -10.37
CA ALA A 9 -23.58 7.63 -9.86
C ALA A 9 -22.97 6.29 -9.44
N ALA A 10 -21.69 6.15 -9.84
CA ALA A 10 -20.68 5.26 -9.32
C ALA A 10 -20.77 3.77 -9.69
N ALA A 11 -20.27 3.46 -10.90
CA ALA A 11 -19.40 2.30 -11.04
C ALA A 11 -18.12 2.56 -10.23
N ALA A 12 -18.09 2.14 -8.96
CA ALA A 12 -16.84 1.96 -8.25
C ALA A 12 -16.41 0.51 -8.46
N ALA A 13 -15.58 0.29 -9.49
CA ALA A 13 -14.82 -0.94 -9.59
C ALA A 13 -14.05 -1.13 -8.28
N ALA A 14 -14.26 -2.27 -7.61
CA ALA A 14 -13.36 -2.73 -6.58
C ALA A 14 -11.99 -2.93 -7.24
N ALA A 15 -11.12 -1.92 -7.13
CA ALA A 15 -9.71 -2.06 -7.41
C ALA A 15 -9.11 -2.94 -6.32
N ASN A 16 -9.35 -4.25 -6.42
CA ASN A 16 -8.48 -5.25 -5.83
C ASN A 16 -7.15 -5.14 -6.59
N SER A 17 -6.34 -4.17 -6.20
CA SER A 17 -4.93 -4.12 -6.54
C SER A 17 -4.26 -5.26 -5.78
N SER A 18 -4.50 -6.50 -6.23
CA SER A 18 -3.55 -7.60 -6.12
C SER A 18 -2.33 -7.28 -6.98
N SER A 19 -1.74 -6.11 -6.73
CA SER A 19 -0.42 -5.76 -7.22
C SER A 19 0.51 -6.63 -6.39
N ALA A 20 1.20 -7.56 -7.05
CA ALA A 20 2.36 -8.24 -6.50
C ALA A 20 3.14 -7.26 -5.61
N PRO A 21 3.61 -7.66 -4.41
CA PRO A 21 4.12 -6.73 -3.41
C PRO A 21 5.22 -5.89 -4.03
N VAL A 22 4.84 -4.69 -4.49
CA VAL A 22 5.81 -3.70 -4.91
C VAL A 22 6.40 -3.34 -3.58
N ARG A 23 7.64 -3.76 -3.34
CA ARG A 23 8.47 -3.35 -2.20
C ARG A 23 8.76 -1.83 -2.23
N SER A 24 7.83 -1.04 -2.71
CA SER A 24 7.85 0.41 -2.82
C SER A 24 6.42 0.99 -2.89
N SER A 25 5.37 0.16 -2.79
CA SER A 25 4.00 0.68 -2.63
C SER A 25 3.90 1.45 -1.32
N ASN A 26 3.21 2.58 -1.34
CA ASN A 26 3.05 3.46 -0.18
C ASN A 26 2.41 2.71 1.01
N ASP A 27 1.45 1.81 0.74
CA ASP A 27 0.83 0.93 1.73
C ASP A 27 1.82 -0.07 2.34
N TRP A 28 2.71 -0.65 1.54
CA TRP A 28 3.76 -1.56 2.02
C TRP A 28 4.78 -0.80 2.87
N ILE A 29 5.18 0.41 2.45
CA ILE A 29 6.07 1.29 3.24
C ILE A 29 5.42 1.64 4.59
N ALA A 30 4.13 2.02 4.59
CA ALA A 30 3.40 2.34 5.81
C ALA A 30 3.28 1.13 6.75
N TYR A 31 3.00 -0.06 6.20
CA TYR A 31 2.95 -1.30 6.95
C TYR A 31 4.31 -1.65 7.59
N CYS A 32 5.37 -1.65 6.81
CA CYS A 32 6.71 -2.02 7.28
C CYS A 32 7.26 -0.98 8.27
N SER A 33 7.04 0.32 8.04
CA SER A 33 7.48 1.38 8.96
C SER A 33 6.69 1.43 10.26
N SER A 34 5.41 1.09 10.24
CA SER A 34 4.60 0.95 11.46
C SER A 34 5.01 -0.28 12.29
N LYS A 35 5.48 -1.36 11.64
CA LYS A 35 5.87 -2.60 12.32
C LYS A 35 7.31 -2.58 12.82
N TYR A 36 8.22 -1.97 12.04
CA TYR A 36 9.64 -1.91 12.33
C TYR A 36 10.12 -0.46 12.35
N ARG A 37 10.53 0.03 13.54
CA ARG A 37 11.02 1.41 13.72
C ARG A 37 12.29 1.74 12.92
N SER A 38 13.07 0.72 12.57
CA SER A 38 14.32 0.85 11.80
C SER A 38 14.16 0.37 10.35
N PHE A 39 12.97 0.53 9.78
CA PHE A 39 12.70 0.22 8.38
C PHE A 39 13.30 1.28 7.45
N ASP A 40 14.04 0.82 6.45
CA ASP A 40 14.64 1.64 5.41
C ASP A 40 13.83 1.47 4.11
N PRO A 41 13.02 2.46 3.70
CA PRO A 41 12.17 2.37 2.51
C PRO A 41 12.97 2.44 1.19
N SER A 42 14.22 2.92 1.23
CA SER A 42 15.10 2.99 0.05
C SER A 42 15.55 1.59 -0.37
N THR A 43 15.90 0.74 0.60
CA THR A 43 16.34 -0.64 0.35
C THR A 43 15.25 -1.68 0.58
N GLY A 44 14.16 -1.31 1.23
CA GLY A 44 13.05 -2.20 1.56
C GLY A 44 13.37 -3.25 2.62
N THR A 45 14.27 -2.90 3.53
CA THR A 45 14.76 -3.80 4.58
C THR A 45 14.66 -3.13 5.94
N TYR A 46 14.44 -3.89 6.99
CA TYR A 46 14.46 -3.40 8.37
C TYR A 46 15.60 -4.04 9.17
N LEU A 47 16.06 -3.34 10.21
CA LEU A 47 17.03 -3.90 11.17
C LEU A 47 16.30 -4.83 12.15
N GLY A 48 16.64 -6.12 12.10
CA GLY A 48 16.18 -7.10 13.07
C GLY A 48 16.91 -6.99 14.41
N TYR A 49 16.37 -7.61 15.46
CA TYR A 49 17.01 -7.67 16.77
C TYR A 49 18.33 -8.44 16.76
N ASP A 50 18.57 -9.23 15.72
CA ASP A 50 19.81 -9.93 15.42
C ASP A 50 20.89 -9.02 14.79
N GLY A 51 20.60 -7.73 14.58
CA GLY A 51 21.53 -6.75 14.01
C GLY A 51 21.73 -6.87 12.50
N LYS A 52 20.97 -7.73 11.81
CA LYS A 52 21.00 -7.86 10.35
C LYS A 52 19.80 -7.18 9.71
N ARG A 53 19.96 -6.81 8.43
CA ARG A 53 18.88 -6.26 7.61
C ARG A 53 18.07 -7.41 7.00
N HIS A 54 16.78 -7.46 7.32
CA HIS A 54 15.85 -8.44 6.77
C HIS A 54 14.92 -7.76 5.76
N PRO A 55 14.60 -8.41 4.62
CA PRO A 55 13.68 -7.86 3.65
C PRO A 55 12.26 -7.81 4.22
N CYS A 56 11.56 -6.69 4.01
CA CYS A 56 10.12 -6.67 4.25
C CYS A 56 9.43 -7.34 3.05
N SER A 57 8.57 -8.33 3.32
CA SER A 57 7.79 -9.09 2.33
C SER A 57 6.32 -9.05 2.67
#